data_AF-A0A919HIP0-F1
#
_entry.id   AF-A0A919HIP0-F1
#
_cell.length_a   1.000
_cell.length_b   1.000
_cell.length_c   1.000
_cell.angle_alpha   90.00
_cell.angle_beta   90.00
_cell.angle_gamma   90.00
#
_symmetry.space_group_name_H-M   'P 1'
#
loop_
_entity.id
_entity.type
_entity.pdbx_description
1 polymer ?
#
loop_
_entity_poly.entity_id
_entity_poly.type
_entity_poly.pdbx_seq_one_letter_code
_entity_poly.pdbx_strand_id
1 'polypeptide(L)'
;MSDGIQWMVGATTSSGWMLDVHFARGIDAEELAVRMGAQRGGVAGSMTDAEMVALDVDAYPDRGPGSAVVRVGEHAGWAFAITYGPYLERLEEVSRDGVEAVHYLHNAEHPPTSVFYGRDGRTVCGFGLLEEGNRYGQEPDLLLPDLVARGILHRDGAIRSDPDIHGYEGRERLSLAVFEERFGLSLPRTVLAEEPLPVYAIMGSPAPDFEEVSAWAAAHGRPLPDERLRLIPAGLRRAYEWDTDPQRWERQAPRLGGGIRRGGVISTSHPSAVLKIQPLIRKRGPEDPALDTEAGS
;
A
#
# COMPACT_ATOMS: atom_id res chain seq x y z
N MET A 1 -21.25 5.49 19.56
CA MET A 1 -20.35 4.33 19.62
C MET A 1 -19.30 4.58 18.56
N SER A 2 -18.04 4.72 18.95
CA SER A 2 -16.96 4.83 17.96
C SER A 2 -16.66 3.43 17.43
N ASP A 3 -16.68 3.25 16.11
CA ASP A 3 -16.24 2.00 15.53
C ASP A 3 -14.73 1.84 15.78
N GLY A 4 -14.30 0.62 16.11
CA GLY A 4 -12.88 0.25 16.04
C GLY A 4 -12.36 0.27 14.60
N ILE A 5 -11.17 -0.24 14.35
CA ILE A 5 -10.60 -0.40 13.01
C ILE A 5 -10.81 -1.81 12.45
N GLN A 6 -11.25 -2.77 13.27
CA GLN A 6 -11.49 -4.16 12.87
C GLN A 6 -12.42 -4.33 11.65
N TRP A 7 -13.31 -3.37 11.38
CA TRP A 7 -14.20 -3.45 10.23
C TRP A 7 -13.49 -3.28 8.88
N MET A 8 -12.26 -2.76 8.87
CA MET A 8 -11.47 -2.59 7.64
C MET A 8 -11.06 -3.93 7.01
N VAL A 9 -11.11 -5.03 7.77
CA VAL A 9 -10.90 -6.38 7.25
C VAL A 9 -11.99 -6.70 6.22
N GLY A 10 -11.55 -6.91 4.97
CA GLY A 10 -12.43 -7.17 3.82
C GLY A 10 -13.13 -5.93 3.27
N ALA A 11 -12.85 -4.73 3.80
CA ALA A 11 -13.38 -3.49 3.25
C ALA A 11 -12.56 -3.06 2.02
N THR A 12 -13.26 -2.51 1.03
CA THR A 12 -12.67 -1.96 -0.19
C THR A 12 -13.23 -0.56 -0.44
N THR A 13 -12.46 0.26 -1.17
CA THR A 13 -12.94 1.56 -1.67
C THR A 13 -13.87 1.36 -2.86
N SER A 14 -14.73 2.34 -3.17
CA SER A 14 -15.63 2.32 -4.35
C SER A 14 -14.87 2.21 -5.66
N SER A 15 -13.62 2.65 -5.69
CA SER A 15 -12.72 2.48 -6.83
C SER A 15 -12.25 1.04 -7.05
N GLY A 16 -12.62 0.10 -6.17
CA GLY A 16 -12.18 -1.29 -6.23
C GLY A 16 -10.70 -1.47 -5.91
N TRP A 17 -10.02 -0.40 -5.49
CA TRP A 17 -8.61 -0.39 -5.12
C TRP A 17 -8.37 -0.95 -3.72
N MET A 18 -7.11 -1.33 -3.50
CA MET A 18 -6.49 -1.61 -2.21
C MET A 18 -6.92 -0.58 -1.14
N LEU A 19 -7.28 -1.06 0.06
CA LEU A 19 -7.52 -0.18 1.19
C LEU A 19 -6.19 0.08 1.90
N ASP A 20 -5.60 1.23 1.64
CA ASP A 20 -4.40 1.72 2.29
C ASP A 20 -4.76 2.90 3.20
N VAL A 21 -4.53 2.73 4.51
CA VAL A 21 -4.85 3.74 5.53
C VAL A 21 -3.63 4.01 6.39
N HIS A 22 -3.27 5.29 6.48
CA HIS A 22 -2.27 5.78 7.41
C HIS A 22 -2.95 6.48 8.58
N PHE A 23 -2.45 6.26 9.79
CA PHE A 23 -2.80 6.99 11.00
C PHE A 23 -1.56 7.68 11.53
N ALA A 24 -1.69 8.92 12.02
CA ALA A 24 -0.61 9.63 12.70
C ALA A 24 -1.12 10.37 13.93
N ARG A 25 -0.37 10.30 15.03
CA ARG A 25 -0.66 11.00 16.29
C ARG A 25 0.44 11.99 16.62
N GLY A 26 0.04 13.20 16.99
CA GLY A 26 0.95 14.32 17.26
C GLY A 26 1.05 15.32 16.11
N ILE A 27 0.33 15.10 15.00
CA ILE A 27 0.18 16.01 13.87
C ILE A 27 -1.29 16.09 13.44
N ASP A 28 -1.65 17.16 12.74
CA ASP A 28 -2.97 17.33 12.13
C ASP A 28 -3.05 16.65 10.74
N ALA A 29 -4.26 16.63 10.17
CA ALA A 29 -4.52 16.00 8.88
C ALA A 29 -3.77 16.63 7.69
N GLU A 30 -3.51 17.95 7.71
CA GLU A 30 -2.76 18.62 6.64
C GLU A 30 -1.28 18.24 6.70
N GLU A 31 -0.67 18.25 7.89
CA GLU A 31 0.71 17.83 8.06
C GLU A 31 0.89 16.34 7.71
N LEU A 32 -0.09 15.48 7.99
CA LEU A 32 -0.09 14.11 7.49
C LEU A 32 -0.07 14.06 5.96
N ALA A 33 -0.95 14.81 5.28
CA ALA A 33 -0.96 14.89 3.81
C ALA A 33 0.39 15.37 3.25
N VAL A 34 1.00 16.39 3.87
CA VAL A 34 2.31 16.92 3.46
C VAL A 34 3.41 15.88 3.60
N ARG A 35 3.45 15.13 4.71
CA ARG A 35 4.42 14.03 4.90
C ARG A 35 4.21 12.88 3.92
N MET A 36 2.98 12.69 3.44
CA MET A 36 2.68 11.73 2.38
C MET A 36 3.07 12.23 0.98
N GLY A 37 3.42 13.52 0.83
CA GLY A 37 3.91 14.11 -0.41
C GLY A 37 3.09 15.29 -0.93
N ALA A 38 2.03 15.69 -0.23
CA ALA A 38 1.22 16.82 -0.65
C ALA A 38 1.98 18.15 -0.57
N GLN A 39 1.62 19.07 -1.46
CA GLN A 39 2.03 20.46 -1.31
C GLN A 39 1.24 21.11 -0.17
N ARG A 40 1.95 21.85 0.69
CA ARG A 40 1.32 22.62 1.78
C ARG A 40 0.32 23.63 1.20
N GLY A 41 -0.89 23.67 1.75
CA GLY A 41 -2.01 24.45 1.19
C GLY A 41 -2.59 23.92 -0.12
N GLY A 42 -2.15 22.76 -0.62
CA GLY A 42 -2.59 22.15 -1.89
C GLY A 42 -3.92 21.39 -1.81
N VAL A 43 -4.83 21.80 -0.94
CA VAL A 43 -6.13 21.15 -0.75
C VAL A 43 -7.04 21.42 -1.96
N ALA A 44 -7.61 20.37 -2.55
CA ALA A 44 -8.49 20.47 -3.72
C ALA A 44 -9.98 20.65 -3.37
N GLY A 45 -10.29 20.71 -2.07
CA GLY A 45 -11.64 20.66 -1.53
C GLY A 45 -11.94 19.30 -0.89
N SER A 46 -13.20 19.08 -0.52
CA SER A 46 -13.63 17.83 0.11
C SER A 46 -14.34 16.93 -0.88
N MET A 47 -14.05 15.62 -0.84
CA MET A 47 -14.70 14.61 -1.69
C MET A 47 -15.08 13.37 -0.87
N THR A 48 -16.15 12.72 -1.30
CA THR A 48 -16.59 11.38 -0.87
C THR A 48 -15.84 10.30 -1.65
N ASP A 49 -15.90 9.06 -1.19
CA ASP A 49 -15.29 7.92 -1.88
C ASP A 49 -15.88 7.64 -3.26
N ALA A 50 -17.19 7.88 -3.43
CA ALA A 50 -17.84 7.77 -4.73
C ALA A 50 -17.29 8.80 -5.73
N GLU A 51 -17.00 10.01 -5.28
CA GLU A 51 -16.40 11.06 -6.13
C GLU A 51 -14.95 10.73 -6.51
N MET A 52 -14.21 10.01 -5.66
CA MET A 52 -12.83 9.58 -5.98
C MET A 52 -12.77 8.68 -7.22
N VAL A 53 -13.83 7.90 -7.49
CA VAL A 53 -13.91 7.06 -8.69
C VAL A 53 -13.83 7.90 -9.97
N ALA A 54 -14.40 9.12 -9.96
CA ALA A 54 -14.41 10.00 -11.12
C ALA A 54 -13.02 10.58 -11.45
N LEU A 55 -12.07 10.54 -10.51
CA LEU A 55 -10.70 10.99 -10.75
C LEU A 55 -9.90 10.01 -11.62
N ASP A 56 -10.33 8.75 -11.73
CA ASP A 56 -9.69 7.70 -12.55
C ASP A 56 -8.15 7.68 -12.31
N VAL A 57 -7.77 7.59 -11.03
CA VAL A 57 -6.38 7.60 -10.59
C VAL A 57 -5.67 6.32 -11.04
N ASP A 58 -4.54 6.48 -11.73
CA ASP A 58 -3.77 5.36 -12.28
C ASP A 58 -2.96 4.64 -11.19
N ALA A 59 -3.36 3.43 -10.79
CA ALA A 59 -2.62 2.65 -9.80
C ALA A 59 -1.40 1.92 -10.37
N TYR A 60 -1.34 1.72 -11.70
CA TYR A 60 -0.28 0.96 -12.36
C TYR A 60 0.05 1.59 -13.71
N PRO A 61 0.73 2.75 -13.72
CA PRO A 61 1.12 3.35 -14.98
C PRO A 61 2.10 2.43 -15.70
N ASP A 62 1.75 2.04 -16.92
CA ASP A 62 2.69 1.38 -17.84
C ASP A 62 3.92 2.28 -18.13
N ARG A 63 3.78 3.61 -17.93
CA ARG A 63 4.81 4.63 -18.11
C ARG A 63 4.60 5.82 -17.17
N GLY A 64 5.65 6.20 -16.42
CA GLY A 64 5.68 7.40 -15.58
C GLY A 64 5.33 7.16 -14.10
N PRO A 65 5.51 8.15 -13.22
CA PRO A 65 5.11 8.03 -11.83
C PRO A 65 3.59 7.98 -11.73
N GLY A 66 3.05 7.00 -11.00
CA GLY A 66 1.61 6.87 -10.80
C GLY A 66 1.10 8.07 -10.02
N SER A 67 -0.11 8.51 -10.35
CA SER A 67 -0.78 9.56 -9.61
C SER A 67 -1.36 8.97 -8.33
N ALA A 68 -1.24 9.67 -7.20
CA ALA A 68 -1.89 9.25 -5.97
C ALA A 68 -2.49 10.46 -5.25
N VAL A 69 -3.62 10.21 -4.61
CA VAL A 69 -4.36 11.17 -3.80
C VAL A 69 -4.70 10.57 -2.45
N VAL A 70 -4.93 11.43 -1.47
CA VAL A 70 -5.38 11.04 -0.14
C VAL A 70 -6.60 11.83 0.26
N ARG A 71 -7.56 11.15 0.89
CA ARG A 71 -8.62 11.77 1.70
C ARG A 71 -8.17 11.76 3.15
N VAL A 72 -8.10 12.92 3.79
CA VAL A 72 -7.58 13.04 5.16
C VAL A 72 -8.62 13.55 6.15
N GLY A 73 -8.50 13.14 7.40
CA GLY A 73 -9.37 13.58 8.49
C GLY A 73 -8.73 13.33 9.85
N GLU A 74 -9.48 13.62 10.92
CA GLU A 74 -9.03 13.40 12.29
C GLU A 74 -10.11 12.68 13.09
N HIS A 75 -9.72 11.69 13.88
CA HIS A 75 -10.62 10.97 14.77
C HIS A 75 -9.87 10.34 15.93
N ALA A 76 -10.47 10.34 17.13
CA ALA A 76 -9.91 9.73 18.34
C ALA A 76 -8.45 10.12 18.67
N GLY A 77 -8.05 11.36 18.36
CA GLY A 77 -6.69 11.87 18.61
C GLY A 77 -5.64 11.43 17.56
N TRP A 78 -6.09 10.86 16.45
CA TRP A 78 -5.26 10.49 15.30
C TRP A 78 -5.71 11.27 14.07
N ALA A 79 -4.77 11.86 13.33
CA ALA A 79 -4.96 12.15 11.92
C ALA A 79 -4.97 10.84 11.14
N PHE A 80 -5.78 10.75 10.09
CA PHE A 80 -5.81 9.59 9.20
C PHE A 80 -5.83 10.03 7.73
N ALA A 81 -5.33 9.14 6.87
CA ALA A 81 -5.34 9.32 5.42
C ALA A 81 -5.74 8.01 4.74
N ILE A 82 -6.72 8.08 3.84
CA ILE A 82 -7.15 6.99 2.96
C ILE A 82 -6.53 7.26 1.59
N THR A 83 -5.67 6.35 1.13
CA THR A 83 -4.90 6.53 -0.11
C THR A 83 -5.64 5.94 -1.31
N TYR A 84 -5.62 6.65 -2.43
CA TYR A 84 -6.12 6.19 -3.73
C TYR A 84 -5.00 6.34 -4.77
N GLY A 85 -4.63 5.23 -5.41
CA GLY A 85 -3.52 5.17 -6.36
C GLY A 85 -2.48 4.11 -5.98
N PRO A 86 -1.26 4.17 -6.53
CA PRO A 86 -0.21 3.20 -6.24
C PRO A 86 0.21 3.23 -4.77
N TYR A 87 0.69 2.09 -4.29
CA TYR A 87 1.30 1.95 -2.97
C TYR A 87 2.48 2.91 -2.79
N LEU A 88 2.53 3.57 -1.64
CA LEU A 88 3.61 4.46 -1.25
C LEU A 88 4.04 4.16 0.18
N GLU A 89 5.24 3.59 0.33
CA GLU A 89 5.85 3.40 1.64
C GLU A 89 6.33 4.74 2.20
N ARG A 90 5.56 5.33 3.12
CA ARG A 90 5.86 6.63 3.74
C ARG A 90 5.91 6.59 5.26
N LEU A 91 5.89 5.40 5.87
CA LEU A 91 5.80 5.26 7.33
C LEU A 91 6.92 5.99 8.07
N GLU A 92 8.16 5.93 7.59
CA GLU A 92 9.29 6.65 8.21
C GLU A 92 9.11 8.17 8.08
N GLU A 93 8.74 8.68 6.91
CA GLU A 93 8.51 10.12 6.71
C GLU A 93 7.34 10.62 7.57
N VAL A 94 6.25 9.84 7.67
CA VAL A 94 5.09 10.17 8.49
C VAL A 94 5.44 10.16 9.98
N SER A 95 6.24 9.21 10.44
CA SER A 95 6.57 9.01 11.86
C SER A 95 7.75 9.84 12.39
N ARG A 96 8.37 10.72 11.59
CA ARG A 96 9.50 11.54 12.06
C ARG A 96 9.09 12.54 13.17
N ASP A 97 10.08 13.06 13.89
CA ASP A 97 9.93 14.15 14.86
C ASP A 97 8.96 13.85 16.02
N GLY A 98 9.05 12.67 16.63
CA GLY A 98 8.21 12.29 17.78
C GLY A 98 6.81 11.80 17.42
N VAL A 99 6.46 11.75 16.14
CA VAL A 99 5.13 11.32 15.66
C VAL A 99 5.02 9.80 15.72
N GLU A 100 3.89 9.32 16.24
CA GLU A 100 3.52 7.93 16.16
C GLU A 100 2.68 7.70 14.90
N ALA A 101 2.96 6.64 14.15
CA ALA A 101 2.24 6.32 12.93
C ALA A 101 1.88 4.84 12.84
N VAL A 102 0.71 4.54 12.29
CA VAL A 102 0.29 3.17 11.96
C VAL A 102 -0.13 3.13 10.50
N HIS A 103 0.36 2.13 9.76
CA HIS A 103 0.02 1.93 8.35
C HIS A 103 -0.68 0.58 8.19
N TYR A 104 -1.93 0.63 7.76
CA TYR A 104 -2.71 -0.52 7.33
C TYR A 104 -2.62 -0.64 5.81
N LEU A 105 -2.02 -1.73 5.35
CA LEU A 105 -1.77 -2.00 3.94
C LEU A 105 -2.53 -3.25 3.49
N HIS A 106 -3.71 -3.06 2.91
CA HIS A 106 -4.43 -4.15 2.26
C HIS A 106 -4.06 -4.23 0.78
N ASN A 107 -3.25 -5.24 0.41
CA ASN A 107 -2.96 -5.56 -0.98
C ASN A 107 -3.58 -6.91 -1.37
N ALA A 108 -4.65 -6.88 -2.17
CA ALA A 108 -5.33 -8.10 -2.63
C ALA A 108 -4.49 -8.95 -3.59
N GLU A 109 -3.55 -8.35 -4.31
CA GLU A 109 -2.64 -9.05 -5.23
C GLU A 109 -1.48 -9.74 -4.50
N HIS A 110 -1.11 -9.20 -3.33
CA HIS A 110 -0.02 -9.68 -2.50
C HIS A 110 -0.46 -9.85 -1.03
N PRO A 111 -1.35 -10.81 -0.73
CA PRO A 111 -1.70 -11.12 0.65
C PRO A 111 -0.47 -11.64 1.43
N PRO A 112 -0.43 -11.45 2.75
CA PRO A 112 -1.50 -10.90 3.60
C PRO A 112 -1.55 -9.37 3.67
N THR A 113 -2.70 -8.84 4.13
CA THR A 113 -2.79 -7.47 4.66
C THR A 113 -1.72 -7.27 5.73
N SER A 114 -0.94 -6.19 5.64
CA SER A 114 0.13 -5.91 6.61
C SER A 114 -0.19 -4.68 7.44
N VAL A 115 0.19 -4.71 8.71
CA VAL A 115 0.06 -3.57 9.61
C VAL A 115 1.41 -3.25 10.23
N PHE A 116 1.82 -2.00 10.12
CA PHE A 116 3.10 -1.51 10.64
C PHE A 116 2.88 -0.35 11.60
N TYR A 117 3.73 -0.26 12.62
CA TYR A 117 3.82 0.86 13.55
C TYR A 117 5.21 1.49 13.44
N GLY A 118 5.23 2.81 13.31
CA GLY A 118 6.44 3.62 13.20
C GLY A 118 6.47 4.76 14.22
N ARG A 119 7.68 5.15 14.61
CA ARG A 119 7.94 6.28 15.49
C ARG A 119 9.36 6.79 15.28
N ASP A 120 9.53 8.11 15.36
CA ASP A 120 10.82 8.79 15.23
C ASP A 120 11.55 8.44 13.92
N GLY A 121 10.79 8.35 12.84
CA GLY A 121 11.29 8.09 11.49
C GLY A 121 11.74 6.66 11.25
N ARG A 122 11.17 5.69 11.98
CA ARG A 122 11.59 4.29 11.97
C ARG A 122 10.39 3.37 12.06
N THR A 123 10.44 2.27 11.31
CA THR A 123 9.51 1.13 11.51
C THR A 123 9.87 0.39 12.79
N VAL A 124 9.04 0.54 13.82
CA VAL A 124 9.26 -0.05 15.14
C VAL A 124 8.83 -1.52 15.14
N CYS A 125 7.60 -1.82 14.74
CA CYS A 125 7.11 -3.19 14.66
C CYS A 125 6.04 -3.35 13.58
N GLY A 126 5.82 -4.57 13.11
CA GLY A 126 4.69 -4.88 12.24
C GLY A 126 4.58 -6.36 11.91
N PHE A 127 3.47 -6.77 11.33
CA PHE A 127 3.25 -8.13 10.84
C PHE A 127 2.14 -8.18 9.80
N GLY A 128 2.15 -9.23 8.99
CA GLY A 128 1.01 -9.61 8.16
C GLY A 128 -0.09 -10.23 9.00
N LEU A 129 -1.35 -9.85 8.77
CA LEU A 129 -2.50 -10.55 9.35
C LEU A 129 -2.47 -12.00 8.87
N LEU A 130 -2.70 -12.98 9.76
CA LEU A 130 -2.50 -14.43 9.55
C LEU A 130 -1.03 -14.90 9.54
N GLU A 131 -0.08 -13.98 9.51
CA GLU A 131 1.36 -14.24 9.56
C GLU A 131 2.01 -13.67 10.82
N GLU A 132 1.32 -13.71 11.97
CA GLU A 132 1.78 -13.06 13.21
C GLU A 132 3.06 -13.70 13.79
N GLY A 133 3.44 -14.89 13.32
CA GLY A 133 4.73 -15.51 13.58
C GLY A 133 5.91 -14.80 12.88
N ASN A 134 5.64 -14.11 11.77
CA ASN A 134 6.60 -13.33 10.98
C ASN A 134 6.48 -11.85 11.38
N ARG A 135 7.25 -11.42 12.38
CA ARG A 135 7.24 -10.04 12.88
C ARG A 135 8.44 -9.27 12.35
N TYR A 136 8.20 -8.02 11.98
CA TYR A 136 9.18 -7.11 11.35
C TYR A 136 9.42 -5.87 12.22
N GLY A 137 10.43 -5.06 11.86
CA GLY A 137 10.77 -3.80 12.53
C GLY A 137 11.97 -3.92 13.48
N GLN A 138 12.30 -2.81 14.13
CA GLN A 138 13.42 -2.74 15.09
C GLN A 138 13.11 -3.42 16.42
N GLU A 139 11.84 -3.44 16.81
CA GLU A 139 11.30 -4.10 18.00
C GLU A 139 10.19 -5.09 17.59
N PRO A 140 10.54 -6.18 16.86
CA PRO A 140 9.54 -7.07 16.26
C PRO A 140 8.64 -7.75 17.30
N ASP A 141 9.12 -7.93 18.53
CA ASP A 141 8.36 -8.56 19.62
C ASP A 141 7.58 -7.56 20.51
N LEU A 142 7.52 -6.28 20.13
CA LEU A 142 6.78 -5.25 20.91
C LEU A 142 5.31 -5.65 21.18
N LEU A 143 4.67 -6.28 20.18
CA LEU A 143 3.27 -6.71 20.24
C LEU A 143 3.11 -8.20 20.63
N LEU A 144 4.21 -8.92 20.91
CA LEU A 144 4.15 -10.34 21.27
C LEU A 144 3.30 -10.59 22.54
N PRO A 145 3.42 -9.80 23.63
CA PRO A 145 2.58 -10.00 24.81
C PRO A 145 1.07 -9.89 24.49
N ASP A 146 0.70 -8.94 23.63
CA ASP A 146 -0.69 -8.69 23.23
C ASP A 146 -1.23 -9.84 22.34
N LEU A 147 -0.41 -10.32 21.40
CA LEU A 147 -0.71 -11.49 20.56
C LEU A 147 -0.89 -12.78 21.38
N VAL A 148 -0.07 -12.97 22.42
CA VAL A 148 -0.18 -14.11 23.35
C VAL A 148 -1.42 -14.00 24.22
N ALA A 149 -1.73 -12.80 24.75
CA ALA A 149 -2.90 -12.57 25.58
C ALA A 149 -4.21 -12.88 24.85
N ARG A 150 -4.24 -12.68 23.53
CA ARG A 150 -5.38 -13.02 22.65
C ARG A 150 -5.38 -14.47 22.16
N GLY A 151 -4.38 -15.26 22.52
CA GLY A 151 -4.27 -16.64 22.09
C GLY A 151 -3.97 -16.82 20.60
N ILE A 152 -3.49 -15.79 19.90
CA ILE A 152 -3.03 -15.88 18.51
C ILE A 152 -1.69 -16.63 18.45
N LEU A 153 -0.79 -16.30 19.38
CA LEU A 153 0.53 -16.92 19.50
C LEU A 153 0.68 -17.65 20.84
N HIS A 154 1.54 -18.66 20.85
CA HIS A 154 2.14 -19.20 22.05
C HIS A 154 3.22 -18.25 22.61
N ARG A 155 3.62 -18.45 23.86
CA ARG A 155 4.66 -17.63 24.52
C ARG A 155 6.02 -17.66 23.82
N ASP A 156 6.30 -18.72 23.06
CA ASP A 156 7.50 -18.86 22.24
C ASP A 156 7.38 -18.15 20.87
N GLY A 157 6.26 -17.46 20.61
CA GLY A 157 5.99 -16.76 19.38
C GLY A 157 5.51 -17.65 18.23
N ALA A 158 5.31 -18.95 18.46
CA ALA A 158 4.73 -19.85 17.46
C ALA A 158 3.23 -19.58 17.31
N ILE A 159 2.74 -19.68 16.07
CA ILE A 159 1.31 -19.56 15.78
C ILE A 159 0.55 -20.66 16.51
N ARG A 160 -0.51 -20.27 17.22
CA ARG A 160 -1.44 -21.24 17.80
C ARG A 160 -2.35 -21.76 16.69
N SER A 161 -2.07 -22.97 16.21
CA SER A 161 -2.94 -23.68 15.28
C SER A 161 -4.18 -24.18 16.01
N ASP A 162 -5.14 -23.29 16.23
CA ASP A 162 -6.43 -23.66 16.78
C ASP A 162 -7.44 -23.83 15.62
N PRO A 163 -7.89 -25.06 15.32
CA PRO A 163 -8.82 -25.33 14.23
C PRO A 163 -10.21 -24.73 14.46
N ASP A 164 -10.54 -24.29 15.68
CA ASP A 164 -11.85 -23.72 16.04
C ASP A 164 -11.86 -22.18 16.07
N ILE A 165 -10.71 -21.52 15.88
CA ILE A 165 -10.65 -20.06 15.79
C ILE A 165 -11.15 -19.65 14.41
N HIS A 166 -12.39 -19.14 14.40
CA HIS A 166 -13.02 -18.24 13.43
C HIS A 166 -12.30 -18.15 12.06
N GLY A 167 -12.94 -18.65 11.00
CA GLY A 167 -12.38 -18.67 9.64
C GLY A 167 -11.70 -17.36 9.22
N TYR A 168 -10.75 -17.42 8.28
CA TYR A 168 -9.75 -16.38 7.94
C TYR A 168 -10.05 -14.92 8.38
N GLU A 169 -11.17 -14.32 7.97
CA GLU A 169 -11.56 -12.95 8.38
C GLU A 169 -11.63 -12.74 9.90
N GLY A 170 -12.14 -13.73 10.65
CA GLY A 170 -12.24 -13.66 12.10
C GLY A 170 -10.88 -13.60 12.77
N ARG A 171 -9.89 -14.34 12.25
CA ARG A 171 -8.51 -14.26 12.72
C ARG A 171 -7.84 -12.95 12.30
N GLU A 172 -8.07 -12.45 11.08
CA GLU A 172 -7.59 -11.13 10.66
C GLU A 172 -8.13 -10.01 11.57
N ARG A 173 -9.44 -10.03 11.90
CA ARG A 173 -10.04 -9.09 12.86
C ARG A 173 -9.42 -9.21 14.24
N LEU A 174 -9.20 -10.43 14.73
CA LEU A 174 -8.57 -10.67 16.03
C LEU A 174 -7.14 -10.11 16.08
N SER A 175 -6.38 -10.26 15.00
CA SER A 175 -5.01 -9.74 14.88
C SER A 175 -4.99 -8.23 14.72
N LEU A 176 -5.90 -7.64 13.95
CA LEU A 176 -6.04 -6.19 13.84
C LEU A 176 -6.45 -5.53 15.16
N ALA A 177 -7.23 -6.24 15.99
CA ALA A 177 -7.63 -5.77 17.32
C ALA A 177 -6.43 -5.55 18.26
N VAL A 178 -5.28 -6.21 18.03
CA VAL A 178 -4.03 -5.94 18.77
C VAL A 178 -3.58 -4.49 18.56
N PHE A 179 -3.56 -4.02 17.30
CA PHE A 179 -3.20 -2.64 16.99
C PHE A 179 -4.27 -1.67 17.48
N GLU A 180 -5.54 -2.02 17.29
CA GLU A 180 -6.68 -1.23 17.76
C GLU A 180 -6.54 -0.87 19.25
N GLU A 181 -6.35 -1.88 20.10
CA GLU A 181 -6.26 -1.67 21.55
C GLU A 181 -4.93 -1.07 21.98
N ARG A 182 -3.81 -1.56 21.43
CA ARG A 182 -2.47 -1.11 21.84
C ARG A 182 -2.27 0.38 21.59
N PHE A 183 -2.77 0.88 20.47
CA PHE A 183 -2.56 2.26 20.04
C PHE A 183 -3.79 3.16 20.23
N GLY A 184 -4.93 2.57 20.62
CA GLY A 184 -6.20 3.28 20.78
C GLY A 184 -6.75 3.78 19.45
N LEU A 185 -6.63 2.96 18.39
CA LEU A 185 -7.10 3.33 17.05
C LEU A 185 -8.62 3.17 16.98
N SER A 186 -9.26 4.11 16.30
CA SER A 186 -10.68 4.07 15.98
C SER A 186 -10.87 4.79 14.66
N LEU A 187 -11.81 4.32 13.85
CA LEU A 187 -12.13 4.96 12.59
C LEU A 187 -13.61 4.69 12.27
N PRO A 188 -14.47 5.73 12.17
CA PRO A 188 -15.87 5.52 11.81
C PRO A 188 -15.99 4.94 10.40
N ARG A 189 -16.86 3.96 10.18
CA ARG A 189 -17.10 3.41 8.83
C ARG A 189 -17.56 4.45 7.82
N THR A 190 -18.27 5.47 8.29
CA THR A 190 -18.81 6.57 7.50
C THR A 190 -17.71 7.39 6.81
N VAL A 191 -16.50 7.45 7.37
CA VAL A 191 -15.38 8.18 6.74
C VAL A 191 -14.92 7.51 5.45
N LEU A 192 -15.08 6.19 5.32
CA LEU A 192 -14.75 5.50 4.10
C LEU A 192 -15.76 5.86 3.01
N ALA A 193 -17.07 5.69 3.25
CA ALA A 193 -18.06 5.77 2.17
C ALA A 193 -18.79 7.12 2.04
N GLU A 194 -19.17 7.75 3.14
CA GLU A 194 -20.22 8.79 3.15
C GLU A 194 -19.66 10.20 3.38
N GLU A 195 -18.63 10.34 4.20
CA GLU A 195 -18.18 11.67 4.63
C GLU A 195 -17.31 12.35 3.57
N PRO A 196 -17.62 13.60 3.19
CA PRO A 196 -16.72 14.38 2.35
C PRO A 196 -15.50 14.81 3.16
N LEU A 197 -14.30 14.38 2.73
CA LEU A 197 -13.04 14.64 3.40
C LEU A 197 -12.12 15.49 2.51
N PRO A 198 -11.32 16.42 3.08
CA PRO A 198 -10.28 17.13 2.34
C PRO A 198 -9.40 16.19 1.51
N VAL A 199 -9.20 16.54 0.24
CA VAL A 199 -8.39 15.78 -0.72
C VAL A 199 -7.11 16.52 -1.05
N TYR A 200 -6.02 15.76 -1.06
CA TYR A 200 -4.70 16.22 -1.50
C TYR A 200 -4.13 15.28 -2.54
N ALA A 201 -3.43 15.82 -3.53
CA ALA A 201 -2.56 15.03 -4.39
C ALA A 201 -1.19 14.87 -3.73
N ILE A 202 -0.67 13.63 -3.70
CA ILE A 202 0.58 13.29 -3.00
C ILE A 202 1.66 12.73 -3.93
N MET A 203 1.29 12.28 -5.14
CA MET A 203 2.22 11.83 -6.18
C MET A 203 1.68 12.15 -7.57
N GLY A 204 2.59 12.38 -8.52
CA GLY A 204 2.23 12.65 -9.91
C GLY A 204 1.56 14.01 -10.14
N SER A 205 1.43 14.84 -9.10
CA SER A 205 0.80 16.15 -9.13
C SER A 205 1.73 17.27 -8.62
N PRO A 206 1.70 18.47 -9.24
CA PRO A 206 1.00 18.74 -10.50
C PRO A 206 1.65 17.96 -11.65
N ALA A 207 0.83 17.42 -12.56
CA ALA A 207 1.37 16.75 -13.73
C ALA A 207 2.15 17.78 -14.59
N PRO A 208 3.40 17.49 -15.00
CA PRO A 208 4.27 18.47 -15.65
C PRO A 208 3.70 18.96 -17.01
N ASP A 209 2.91 18.13 -17.66
CA ASP A 209 2.24 18.36 -18.93
C ASP A 209 0.72 18.60 -18.78
N PHE A 210 0.28 18.99 -17.58
CA PHE A 210 -1.13 19.26 -17.28
C PHE A 210 -1.78 20.20 -18.31
N GLU A 211 -1.12 21.32 -18.62
CA GLU A 211 -1.65 22.32 -19.54
C GLU A 211 -1.75 21.79 -20.98
N GLU A 212 -0.76 21.01 -21.41
CA GLU A 212 -0.72 20.41 -22.75
C GLU A 212 -1.85 19.40 -22.94
N VAL A 213 -2.02 18.47 -21.98
CA VAL A 213 -3.09 17.47 -22.04
C VAL A 213 -4.47 18.11 -21.86
N SER A 214 -4.59 19.14 -21.02
CA SER A 214 -5.84 19.90 -20.86
C SER A 214 -6.24 20.61 -22.16
N ALA A 215 -5.29 21.24 -22.84
CA ALA A 215 -5.54 21.89 -24.13
C ALA A 215 -5.93 20.87 -25.21
N TRP A 216 -5.25 19.72 -25.25
CA TRP A 216 -5.61 18.61 -26.14
C TRP A 216 -7.02 18.09 -25.83
N ALA A 217 -7.37 17.89 -24.57
CA ALA A 217 -8.68 17.40 -24.15
C ALA A 217 -9.80 18.35 -24.60
N ALA A 218 -9.61 19.66 -24.40
CA ALA A 218 -10.54 20.70 -24.86
C ALA A 218 -10.73 20.65 -26.39
N ALA A 219 -9.64 20.56 -27.15
CA ALA A 219 -9.68 20.51 -28.61
C ALA A 219 -10.39 19.26 -29.18
N HIS A 220 -10.37 18.15 -28.43
CA HIS A 220 -10.95 16.86 -28.85
C HIS A 220 -12.30 16.55 -28.18
N GLY A 221 -12.90 17.52 -27.48
CA GLY A 221 -14.19 17.35 -26.80
C GLY A 221 -14.16 16.29 -25.70
N ARG A 222 -13.01 16.08 -25.04
CA ARG A 222 -12.84 15.17 -23.91
C ARG A 222 -13.17 15.89 -22.59
N PRO A 223 -13.54 15.17 -21.52
CA PRO A 223 -13.63 15.74 -20.18
C PRO A 223 -12.31 16.39 -19.77
N LEU A 224 -12.38 17.57 -19.15
CA LEU A 224 -11.20 18.25 -18.65
C LEU A 224 -10.73 17.61 -17.33
N PRO A 225 -9.42 17.52 -17.11
CA PRO A 225 -8.87 17.05 -15.84
C PRO A 225 -9.21 18.01 -14.69
N ASP A 226 -9.15 17.52 -13.44
CA ASP A 226 -9.41 18.34 -12.26
C ASP A 226 -8.31 19.39 -12.08
N GLU A 227 -8.68 20.66 -12.21
CA GLU A 227 -7.76 21.80 -12.14
C GLU A 227 -7.18 22.02 -10.74
N ARG A 228 -7.90 21.61 -9.69
CA ARG A 228 -7.49 21.80 -8.30
C ARG A 228 -6.44 20.79 -7.90
N LEU A 229 -6.64 19.53 -8.29
CA LEU A 229 -5.68 18.47 -8.08
C LEU A 229 -4.53 18.50 -9.08
N ARG A 230 -4.69 19.18 -10.23
CA ARG A 230 -3.73 19.20 -11.33
C ARG A 230 -3.27 17.79 -11.74
N LEU A 231 -4.20 16.85 -11.67
CA LEU A 231 -4.04 15.44 -12.00
C LEU A 231 -4.64 15.15 -13.35
N ILE A 232 -3.99 14.30 -14.14
CA ILE A 232 -4.54 13.82 -15.41
C ILE A 232 -5.13 12.43 -15.18
N PRO A 233 -6.46 12.25 -15.38
CA PRO A 233 -7.11 10.95 -15.32
C PRO A 233 -6.43 9.91 -16.20
N ALA A 234 -6.30 8.67 -15.74
CA ALA A 234 -5.57 7.60 -16.43
C ALA A 234 -6.11 7.34 -17.84
N GLY A 235 -7.44 7.32 -18.00
CA GLY A 235 -8.11 7.17 -19.29
C GLY A 235 -7.86 8.35 -20.23
N LEU A 236 -7.79 9.57 -19.69
CA LEU A 236 -7.45 10.76 -20.48
C LEU A 236 -5.98 10.72 -20.92
N ARG A 237 -5.06 10.34 -20.01
CA ARG A 237 -3.63 10.12 -20.31
C ARG A 237 -3.45 9.12 -21.44
N ARG A 238 -4.06 7.94 -21.34
CA ARG A 238 -3.97 6.89 -22.37
C ARG A 238 -4.49 7.36 -23.72
N ALA A 239 -5.60 8.11 -23.73
CA ALA A 239 -6.16 8.65 -24.97
C ALA A 239 -5.24 9.71 -25.60
N TYR A 240 -4.67 10.59 -24.78
CA TYR A 240 -3.69 11.59 -25.22
C TYR A 240 -2.47 10.92 -25.86
N GLU A 241 -1.84 9.99 -25.14
CA GLU A 241 -0.66 9.26 -25.62
C GLU A 241 -0.96 8.44 -26.88
N TRP A 242 -2.14 7.84 -26.96
CA TRP A 242 -2.56 7.08 -28.14
C TRP A 242 -2.67 7.96 -29.40
N ASP A 243 -3.12 9.20 -29.26
CA ASP A 243 -3.27 10.12 -30.39
C ASP A 243 -1.99 10.88 -30.72
N THR A 244 -1.08 11.06 -29.76
CA THR A 244 0.20 11.76 -29.96
C THR A 244 1.40 10.85 -30.19
N ASP A 245 1.27 9.51 -30.07
CA ASP A 245 2.37 8.56 -30.30
C ASP A 245 2.88 8.62 -31.76
N PRO A 246 4.10 9.13 -32.00
CA PRO A 246 4.67 9.26 -33.34
C PRO A 246 4.98 7.92 -34.00
N GLN A 247 5.15 6.84 -33.22
CA GLN A 247 5.41 5.48 -33.74
C GLN A 247 4.14 4.73 -34.14
N ARG A 248 2.96 5.34 -33.96
CA ARG A 248 1.68 4.71 -34.32
C ARG A 248 1.62 4.38 -35.81
N TRP A 249 2.16 5.21 -36.70
CA TRP A 249 2.12 4.97 -38.15
C TRP A 249 3.06 3.84 -38.57
N GLU A 250 4.16 3.63 -37.85
CA GLU A 250 5.08 2.51 -38.08
C GLU A 250 4.49 1.17 -37.64
N ARG A 251 3.68 1.16 -36.57
CA ARG A 251 3.00 -0.05 -36.07
C ARG A 251 1.72 -0.42 -36.83
N GLN A 252 1.04 0.56 -37.44
CA GLN A 252 -0.18 0.35 -38.23
C GLN A 252 0.06 0.12 -39.72
N ALA A 253 1.30 0.27 -40.22
CA ALA A 253 1.63 -0.11 -41.58
C ALA A 253 1.26 -1.59 -41.79
N PRO A 254 0.33 -1.93 -42.70
CA PRO A 254 0.08 -3.32 -43.00
C PRO A 254 1.40 -3.91 -43.48
N ARG A 255 1.76 -5.10 -42.98
CA ARG A 255 2.88 -5.89 -43.54
C ARG A 255 2.55 -6.30 -44.97
N LEU A 256 2.60 -5.36 -45.89
CA LEU A 256 2.57 -5.58 -47.32
C LEU A 256 4.00 -5.87 -47.76
N GLY A 257 4.38 -7.15 -47.72
CA GLY A 257 5.50 -7.66 -48.50
C GLY A 257 6.48 -8.56 -47.75
N GLY A 258 6.59 -9.81 -48.22
CA GLY A 258 7.67 -10.75 -47.91
C GLY A 258 7.14 -12.02 -47.25
N GLY A 259 6.78 -13.08 -47.97
CA GLY A 259 7.63 -13.72 -48.98
C GLY A 259 8.44 -14.82 -48.30
N ILE A 260 8.04 -16.06 -48.58
CA ILE A 260 8.63 -17.32 -48.14
C ILE A 260 10.16 -17.29 -48.22
N ARG A 261 10.87 -17.57 -47.12
CA ARG A 261 12.14 -18.32 -47.13
C ARG A 261 12.31 -19.19 -45.89
N ARG A 262 12.58 -20.47 -46.18
CA ARG A 262 13.04 -21.53 -45.28
C ARG A 262 14.42 -21.22 -44.69
N GLY A 263 14.64 -21.69 -43.46
CA GLY A 263 15.90 -22.32 -43.06
C GLY A 263 16.64 -21.68 -41.89
N GLY A 264 16.70 -22.40 -40.76
CA GLY A 264 17.97 -22.61 -40.07
C GLY A 264 18.15 -22.04 -38.65
N VAL A 265 18.00 -22.95 -37.68
CA VAL A 265 18.85 -23.15 -36.48
C VAL A 265 18.88 -22.10 -35.36
N ILE A 266 18.25 -22.51 -34.24
CA ILE A 266 18.70 -22.48 -32.83
C ILE A 266 19.74 -21.41 -32.46
N SER A 267 19.32 -20.44 -31.64
CA SER A 267 20.17 -19.97 -30.54
C SER A 267 19.33 -19.43 -29.40
N THR A 268 19.63 -19.95 -28.22
CA THR A 268 19.06 -19.70 -26.90
C THR A 268 19.45 -18.33 -26.36
N SER A 269 18.50 -17.55 -25.83
CA SER A 269 18.73 -16.65 -24.68
C SER A 269 17.42 -15.99 -24.19
N HIS A 270 17.01 -16.38 -22.99
CA HIS A 270 16.37 -15.54 -21.97
C HIS A 270 17.16 -15.82 -20.68
N PRO A 271 17.39 -14.83 -19.82
CA PRO A 271 16.41 -14.52 -18.78
C PRO A 271 16.23 -13.00 -18.57
N SER A 272 15.02 -12.47 -18.42
CA SER A 272 14.20 -12.47 -17.19
C SER A 272 15.00 -12.05 -15.95
N ALA A 273 15.01 -10.75 -15.66
CA ALA A 273 15.43 -10.21 -14.39
C ALA A 273 14.37 -10.53 -13.32
N VAL A 274 14.63 -11.58 -12.54
CA VAL A 274 13.90 -11.92 -11.31
C VAL A 274 14.65 -11.26 -10.16
N LEU A 275 14.00 -10.34 -9.45
CA LEU A 275 14.48 -9.86 -8.16
C LEU A 275 14.38 -11.03 -7.16
N LYS A 276 15.51 -11.63 -6.80
CA LYS A 276 15.60 -12.67 -5.78
C LYS A 276 15.71 -12.02 -4.40
N ILE A 277 14.65 -12.10 -3.61
CA ILE A 277 14.77 -12.03 -2.14
C ILE A 277 15.38 -13.37 -1.70
N GLN A 278 16.61 -13.36 -1.19
CA GLN A 278 17.24 -14.54 -0.62
C GLN A 278 16.71 -14.77 0.81
N PRO A 279 16.24 -15.98 1.15
CA PRO A 279 16.11 -16.38 2.55
C PRO A 279 17.49 -16.77 3.10
N LEU A 280 17.87 -16.20 4.25
CA LEU A 280 19.08 -16.57 4.97
C LEU A 280 19.02 -18.05 5.37
N ILE A 281 19.98 -18.83 4.87
CA ILE A 281 20.18 -20.23 5.23
C ILE A 281 20.73 -20.33 6.66
N ARG A 282 19.98 -21.08 7.48
CA ARG A 282 20.38 -21.75 8.73
C ARG A 282 21.80 -22.34 8.61
N LYS A 283 22.75 -21.89 9.45
CA LYS A 283 23.95 -22.68 9.74
C LYS A 283 23.58 -23.84 10.64
N ARG A 284 23.58 -25.06 10.09
CA ARG A 284 23.82 -26.29 10.85
C ARG A 284 25.28 -26.30 11.28
N GLY A 285 25.54 -26.39 12.59
CA GLY A 285 26.84 -26.77 13.13
C GLY A 285 27.01 -28.31 13.08
N PRO A 286 28.25 -28.81 12.94
CA PRO A 286 28.52 -30.23 12.76
C PRO A 286 28.56 -30.98 14.11
N GLU A 287 28.46 -32.30 13.96
CA GLU A 287 28.36 -33.36 14.95
C GLU A 287 29.51 -33.41 15.97
N ASP A 288 29.17 -33.92 17.16
CA ASP A 288 30.07 -34.43 18.20
C ASP A 288 31.11 -35.41 17.63
N PRO A 289 32.31 -35.41 18.22
CA PRO A 289 32.71 -36.63 18.90
C PRO A 289 33.52 -36.38 20.19
N ALA A 290 33.15 -37.06 21.27
CA ALA A 290 34.07 -37.81 22.13
C ALA A 290 33.34 -38.31 23.40
N LEU A 291 33.02 -39.59 23.41
CA LEU A 291 32.91 -40.38 24.64
C LEU A 291 34.34 -40.61 25.16
N ASP A 292 34.63 -40.13 26.37
CA ASP A 292 35.43 -40.84 27.38
C ASP A 292 35.59 -39.96 28.62
N THR A 293 34.95 -40.35 29.72
CA THR A 293 35.57 -40.23 31.06
C THR A 293 34.90 -41.17 32.05
N GLU A 294 35.72 -42.06 32.59
CA GLU A 294 35.48 -42.87 33.78
C GLU A 294 35.32 -42.01 35.04
N ALA A 295 34.45 -42.47 35.96
CA ALA A 295 34.51 -42.45 37.43
C ALA A 295 33.08 -42.74 37.91
N GLY A 296 32.78 -43.76 38.72
CA GLY A 296 33.45 -44.22 39.91
C GLY A 296 32.44 -44.14 41.07
N SER A 297 32.27 -45.27 41.78
CA SER A 297 31.32 -45.59 42.88
C SER A 297 30.01 -46.25 42.49
#